data_AF-A0A3M1BP64-F1
#
_entry.id   AF-A0A3M1BP64-F1
#
_cell.length_a   1.000
_cell.length_b   1.000
_cell.length_c   1.000
_cell.angle_alpha   90.00
_cell.angle_beta   90.00
_cell.angle_gamma   90.00
#
_symmetry.space_group_name_H-M   'P 1'
#
loop_
_entity.id
_entity.type
_entity.pdbx_description
1 polymer ?
#
loop_
_entity_poly.entity_id
_entity_poly.type
_entity_poly.pdbx_seq_one_letter_code
_entity_poly.pdbx_strand_id
1 'polypeptide(L)'
;AISVLAIGYWIALPLLRYFRLGQVISHEQAARIIGNHFSNVEDKLLNILQLRHQAENAGSRELILASIEQKSEAIKLVPFPNAIDLSKNRKYLKYALPPLLLLLIILFAAPSLIEESTNRLVHYNKRFEKPAPFHFILPEDDLKVVQYGEFPLTVKVEGEVLPSDVFIEVDNIQYRLSKVDPHTFTYRFSNVQKNTEFKLFSGRVESDEYTLEVLKKPNISGFEVNLDYPAYTGRKDEALQSIGDLVVPAGTKVTWTFSVENADEIDIRFLGEGAKDEVKRLSDKLFTYSKRILSNDTYRLFISNEQLPNADSVTYTLGVIPDQYPVIEVEKFVDSTDNKLLYFVGDAADDYGLISLSFNYRLRRNGQDG
;
A
#
# COMPACT_ATOMS: atom_id res chain seq x y z
N ALA A 1 26.03 -45.63 -9.07
CA ALA A 1 27.36 -46.01 -9.59
C ALA A 1 27.28 -46.91 -10.83
N ILE A 2 26.66 -48.09 -10.72
CA ILE A 2 26.58 -49.08 -11.82
C ILE A 2 25.86 -48.52 -13.05
N SER A 3 24.73 -47.82 -12.87
CA SER A 3 23.98 -47.21 -13.98
C SER A 3 24.76 -46.11 -14.71
N VAL A 4 25.54 -45.33 -13.96
CA VAL A 4 26.39 -44.25 -14.52
C VAL A 4 27.53 -44.84 -15.33
N LEU A 5 28.17 -45.91 -14.83
CA LEU A 5 29.20 -46.65 -15.57
C LEU A 5 28.64 -47.30 -16.83
N ALA A 6 27.44 -47.88 -16.76
CA ALA A 6 26.77 -48.47 -17.93
C ALA A 6 26.47 -47.42 -19.01
N ILE A 7 25.93 -46.25 -18.63
CA ILE A 7 25.68 -45.15 -19.57
C ILE A 7 27.00 -44.65 -20.18
N GLY A 8 28.03 -44.45 -19.36
CA GLY A 8 29.35 -43.99 -19.84
C GLY A 8 29.96 -44.95 -20.86
N TYR A 9 29.94 -46.24 -20.57
CA TYR A 9 30.62 -47.25 -21.39
C TYR A 9 29.79 -47.67 -22.62
N TRP A 10 28.48 -47.84 -22.50
CA TRP A 10 27.63 -48.34 -23.60
C TRP A 10 26.96 -47.26 -24.44
N ILE A 11 26.86 -46.02 -23.94
CA ILE A 11 26.22 -44.92 -24.67
C ILE A 11 27.24 -43.84 -25.01
N ALA A 12 27.90 -43.25 -24.01
CA ALA A 12 28.78 -42.10 -24.24
C ALA A 12 30.02 -42.47 -25.09
N LEU A 13 30.68 -43.59 -24.79
CA LEU A 13 31.87 -44.04 -25.53
C LEU A 13 31.62 -44.30 -27.03
N PRO A 14 30.58 -45.06 -27.45
CA PRO A 14 30.28 -45.22 -28.87
C PRO A 14 29.80 -43.91 -29.53
N LEU A 15 29.08 -43.05 -28.82
CA LEU A 15 28.70 -41.72 -29.33
C LEU A 15 29.92 -40.85 -29.63
N LEU A 16 30.90 -40.81 -28.72
CA LEU A 16 32.16 -40.08 -28.94
C LEU A 16 32.91 -40.62 -30.17
N ARG A 17 32.98 -41.95 -30.32
CA ARG A 17 33.58 -42.58 -31.51
C ARG A 17 32.81 -42.27 -32.80
N TYR A 18 31.48 -42.20 -32.75
CA TYR A 18 30.65 -41.81 -33.89
C TYR A 18 30.93 -40.37 -34.34
N PHE A 19 31.10 -39.45 -33.39
CA PHE A 19 31.51 -38.07 -33.67
C PHE A 19 33.01 -37.90 -33.97
N ARG A 20 33.77 -39.00 -34.09
CA ARG A 20 35.22 -39.04 -34.36
C ARG A 20 36.08 -38.41 -33.25
N LEU A 21 35.57 -38.34 -32.02
CA LEU A 21 36.36 -37.96 -30.85
C LEU A 21 36.99 -39.21 -30.22
N GLY A 22 38.29 -39.43 -30.48
CA GLY A 22 39.08 -40.53 -29.92
C GLY A 22 39.70 -41.47 -30.96
N GLN A 23 40.11 -42.66 -30.55
CA GLN A 23 40.70 -43.67 -31.44
C GLN A 23 39.63 -44.19 -32.43
N VAL A 24 39.83 -43.91 -33.71
CA VAL A 24 39.00 -44.41 -34.82
C VAL A 24 39.68 -45.63 -35.44
N ILE A 25 38.88 -46.54 -36.03
CA ILE A 25 39.40 -47.68 -36.78
C ILE A 25 40.24 -47.22 -37.99
N SER A 26 41.31 -47.95 -38.32
CA SER A 26 42.14 -47.64 -39.48
C SER A 26 41.42 -47.94 -40.79
N HIS A 27 41.86 -47.34 -41.91
CA HIS A 27 41.26 -47.59 -43.23
C HIS A 27 41.35 -49.07 -43.63
N GLU A 28 42.44 -49.78 -43.26
CA GLU A 28 42.59 -51.22 -43.50
C GLU A 28 41.63 -52.05 -42.64
N GLN A 29 41.45 -51.68 -41.38
CA GLN A 29 40.47 -52.32 -40.49
C GLN A 29 39.05 -52.10 -41.03
N ALA A 30 38.74 -50.90 -41.49
CA ALA A 30 37.45 -50.59 -42.11
C ALA A 30 37.24 -51.41 -43.40
N ALA A 31 38.25 -51.51 -44.26
CA ALA A 31 38.17 -52.32 -45.48
C ALA A 31 37.95 -53.80 -45.18
N ARG A 32 38.59 -54.36 -44.15
CA ARG A 32 38.38 -55.75 -43.71
C ARG A 32 36.96 -55.96 -43.14
N ILE A 33 36.45 -55.02 -42.34
CA ILE A 33 35.09 -55.08 -41.80
C ILE A 33 34.04 -55.03 -42.93
N ILE A 34 34.25 -54.15 -43.91
CA ILE A 34 33.37 -54.03 -45.08
C ILE A 34 33.47 -55.30 -45.95
N GLY A 35 34.68 -55.85 -46.12
CA GLY A 35 34.94 -57.08 -46.87
C GLY A 35 34.19 -58.29 -46.35
N ASN A 36 34.13 -58.47 -45.03
CA ASN A 36 33.34 -59.53 -44.39
C ASN A 36 31.85 -59.50 -44.78
N HIS A 37 31.31 -58.33 -45.13
CA HIS A 37 29.92 -58.16 -45.55
C HIS A 37 29.74 -58.22 -47.08
N PHE A 38 30.77 -57.84 -47.84
CA PHE A 38 30.78 -57.86 -49.31
C PHE A 38 32.01 -58.62 -49.80
N SER A 39 31.92 -59.95 -49.82
CA SER A 39 33.01 -60.85 -50.22
C SER A 39 33.59 -60.56 -51.62
N ASN A 40 32.77 -60.04 -52.54
CA ASN A 40 33.20 -59.66 -53.90
C ASN A 40 34.10 -58.41 -53.97
N VAL A 41 34.31 -57.72 -52.85
CA VAL A 41 34.94 -56.39 -52.78
C VAL A 41 36.07 -56.34 -51.75
N GLU A 42 36.15 -57.30 -50.83
CA GLU A 42 37.14 -57.41 -49.75
C GLU A 42 38.58 -57.25 -50.26
N ASP A 43 39.02 -58.18 -51.11
CA ASP A 43 40.39 -58.19 -51.62
C ASP A 43 40.69 -56.94 -52.45
N LYS A 44 39.70 -56.39 -53.15
CA LYS A 44 39.90 -55.23 -54.01
C LYS A 44 40.12 -53.95 -53.18
N LEU A 45 39.37 -53.76 -52.10
CA LEU A 45 39.53 -52.60 -51.20
C LEU A 45 40.85 -52.64 -50.45
N LEU A 46 41.23 -53.81 -49.92
CA LEU A 46 42.50 -53.97 -49.21
C LEU A 46 43.68 -53.73 -50.15
N ASN A 47 43.64 -54.30 -51.36
CA ASN A 47 44.69 -54.10 -52.36
C ASN A 47 44.81 -52.62 -52.78
N ILE A 48 43.70 -51.90 -52.95
CA ILE A 48 43.74 -50.46 -53.28
C ILE A 48 44.39 -49.65 -52.15
N LEU A 49 44.06 -49.96 -50.89
CA LEU A 49 44.67 -49.28 -49.74
C LEU A 49 46.17 -49.58 -49.61
N GLN A 50 46.58 -50.83 -49.83
CA GLN A 50 48.00 -51.22 -49.85
C GLN A 50 48.77 -50.54 -50.99
N LEU A 51 48.19 -50.49 -52.20
CA LEU A 51 48.77 -49.76 -53.34
C LEU A 51 48.90 -48.26 -53.04
N ARG A 52 47.93 -47.66 -52.35
CA ARG A 52 47.99 -46.25 -51.94
C ARG A 52 49.14 -46.00 -50.97
N HIS A 53 49.36 -46.89 -50.00
CA HIS A 53 50.49 -46.80 -49.07
C HIS A 53 51.84 -47.00 -49.78
N GLN A 54 51.91 -47.86 -50.81
CA GLN A 54 53.10 -48.02 -51.65
C GLN A 54 53.37 -46.81 -52.55
N ALA A 55 52.32 -46.16 -53.07
CA ALA A 55 52.42 -44.95 -53.89
C ALA A 55 53.01 -43.74 -53.15
N GLU A 56 52.96 -43.74 -51.81
CA GLU A 56 53.58 -42.71 -50.98
C GLU A 56 55.11 -42.86 -50.89
N ASN A 57 55.66 -44.05 -51.17
CA ASN A 57 57.08 -44.37 -50.97
C ASN A 57 57.83 -44.84 -52.24
N ALA A 58 57.21 -44.81 -53.42
CA ALA A 58 57.78 -45.33 -54.68
C ALA A 58 57.96 -44.24 -55.76
N GLY A 59 59.02 -44.36 -56.58
CA GLY A 59 59.39 -43.42 -57.64
C GLY A 59 58.47 -43.40 -58.88
N SER A 60 57.51 -44.34 -58.98
CA SER A 60 56.56 -44.50 -60.10
C SER A 60 55.11 -44.17 -59.68
N ARG A 61 54.95 -43.05 -58.97
CA ARG A 61 53.68 -42.61 -58.36
C ARG A 61 52.51 -42.50 -59.35
N GLU A 62 52.75 -41.99 -60.55
CA GLU A 62 51.67 -41.75 -61.54
C GLU A 62 51.03 -43.05 -62.04
N LEU A 63 51.82 -44.10 -62.29
CA LEU A 63 51.31 -45.40 -62.75
C LEU A 63 50.52 -46.11 -61.65
N ILE A 64 50.96 -45.99 -60.40
CA ILE A 64 50.25 -46.57 -59.24
C ILE A 64 48.93 -45.83 -59.00
N LEU A 65 48.93 -44.50 -59.11
CA LEU A 65 47.70 -43.70 -59.00
C LEU A 65 46.70 -44.00 -60.13
N ALA A 66 47.17 -44.17 -61.37
CA ALA A 66 46.30 -44.58 -62.48
C ALA A 66 45.71 -45.99 -62.27
N SER A 67 46.49 -46.91 -61.70
CA SER A 67 46.03 -48.26 -61.35
C SER A 67 45.02 -48.26 -60.19
N ILE A 68 45.18 -47.34 -59.23
CA ILE A 68 44.22 -47.13 -58.14
C ILE A 68 42.89 -46.60 -58.71
N GLU A 69 42.93 -45.62 -59.61
CA GLU A 69 41.72 -45.05 -60.21
C GLU A 69 40.94 -46.11 -61.00
N GLN A 70 41.61 -46.89 -61.86
CA GLN A 70 41.00 -47.98 -62.62
C GLN A 70 40.35 -49.03 -61.70
N LYS A 71 41.02 -49.41 -60.61
CA LYS A 71 40.47 -50.38 -59.64
C LYS A 71 39.36 -49.80 -58.78
N SER A 72 39.39 -48.49 -58.51
CA SER A 72 38.38 -47.76 -57.75
C SER A 72 37.06 -47.66 -58.53
N GLU A 73 37.11 -47.41 -59.84
CA GLU A 73 35.92 -47.38 -60.70
C GLU A 73 35.15 -48.71 -60.66
N ALA A 74 35.85 -49.85 -60.61
CA ALA A 74 35.25 -51.17 -60.53
C ALA A 74 34.49 -51.44 -59.20
N ILE A 75 34.71 -50.62 -58.16
CA ILE A 75 34.11 -50.77 -56.83
C ILE A 75 32.95 -49.76 -56.62
N LYS A 76 32.89 -48.69 -57.43
CA LYS A 76 31.93 -47.58 -57.31
C LYS A 76 30.45 -48.00 -57.44
N LEU A 77 30.17 -49.17 -58.01
CA LEU A 77 28.82 -49.71 -58.20
C LEU A 77 28.23 -50.44 -56.97
N VAL A 78 28.99 -50.57 -55.86
CA VAL A 78 28.52 -51.28 -54.66
C VAL A 78 27.82 -50.30 -53.71
N PRO A 79 26.54 -50.53 -53.35
CA PRO A 79 25.83 -49.67 -52.42
C PRO A 79 26.25 -49.95 -50.97
N PHE A 80 27.38 -49.38 -50.56
CA PHE A 80 27.87 -49.46 -49.17
C PHE A 80 26.86 -49.07 -48.07
N PRO A 81 25.90 -48.13 -48.28
CA PRO A 81 24.89 -47.81 -47.27
C PRO A 81 23.96 -48.98 -46.91
N ASN A 82 23.79 -49.96 -47.82
CA ASN A 82 22.94 -51.14 -47.58
C ASN A 82 23.59 -52.18 -46.66
N ALA A 83 24.85 -52.00 -46.27
CA ALA A 83 25.54 -52.85 -45.29
C ALA A 83 24.97 -52.73 -43.88
N ILE A 84 24.27 -51.62 -43.60
CA ILE A 84 23.71 -51.31 -42.29
C ILE A 84 22.26 -51.77 -42.26
N ASP A 85 22.05 -53.05 -41.95
CA ASP A 85 20.72 -53.61 -41.77
C ASP A 85 20.12 -53.22 -40.41
N LEU A 86 19.51 -52.03 -40.34
CA LEU A 86 18.80 -51.53 -39.16
C LEU A 86 17.52 -52.33 -38.86
N SER A 87 17.05 -53.18 -39.78
CA SER A 87 15.83 -53.98 -39.57
C SER A 87 15.99 -54.97 -38.41
N LYS A 88 17.22 -55.44 -38.15
CA LYS A 88 17.57 -56.31 -37.02
C LYS A 88 17.34 -55.65 -35.66
N ASN A 89 17.40 -54.31 -35.59
CA ASN A 89 17.19 -53.57 -34.34
C ASN A 89 15.71 -53.51 -33.92
N ARG A 90 14.77 -53.80 -34.84
CA ARG A 90 13.33 -53.84 -34.53
C ARG A 90 13.00 -54.83 -33.40
N LYS A 91 13.77 -55.92 -33.25
CA LYS A 91 13.58 -56.89 -32.16
C LYS A 91 13.79 -56.27 -30.78
N TYR A 92 14.63 -55.24 -30.65
CA TYR A 92 14.87 -54.55 -29.38
C TYR A 92 13.82 -53.48 -29.07
N LEU A 93 13.07 -53.04 -30.08
CA LEU A 93 12.03 -52.02 -29.92
C LEU A 93 10.94 -52.47 -28.93
N LYS A 94 10.62 -53.77 -28.88
CA LYS A 94 9.66 -54.33 -27.92
C LYS A 94 10.09 -54.20 -26.45
N TYR A 95 11.40 -54.11 -26.19
CA TYR A 95 11.93 -53.89 -24.84
C TYR A 95 12.11 -52.41 -24.53
N ALA A 96 12.36 -51.58 -25.55
CA ALA A 96 12.50 -50.13 -25.39
C ALA A 96 11.14 -49.40 -25.30
N LEU A 97 10.10 -49.92 -25.97
CA LEU A 97 8.77 -49.31 -26.02
C LEU A 97 8.10 -49.19 -24.65
N PRO A 98 7.99 -50.23 -23.81
CA PRO A 98 7.28 -50.14 -22.54
C PRO A 98 7.81 -49.05 -21.59
N PRO A 99 9.13 -48.94 -21.30
CA PRO A 99 9.62 -47.86 -20.44
C PRO A 99 9.48 -46.47 -21.08
N LEU A 100 9.60 -46.37 -22.41
CA LEU A 100 9.39 -45.10 -23.11
C LEU A 100 7.91 -44.65 -23.04
N LEU A 101 6.97 -45.57 -23.21
CA LEU A 101 5.53 -45.29 -23.12
C LEU A 101 5.13 -44.92 -21.70
N LEU A 102 5.68 -45.63 -20.69
CA LEU A 102 5.47 -45.29 -19.29
C LEU A 102 5.99 -43.88 -18.96
N LEU A 103 7.18 -43.52 -19.46
CA LEU A 103 7.73 -42.17 -19.33
C LEU A 103 6.82 -41.12 -19.98
N LEU A 104 6.31 -41.37 -21.20
CA LEU A 104 5.37 -40.47 -21.87
C LEU A 104 4.04 -40.34 -21.13
N ILE A 105 3.49 -41.44 -20.60
CA ILE A 105 2.24 -41.41 -19.82
C ILE A 105 2.43 -40.56 -18.57
N ILE A 106 3.53 -40.73 -17.83
CA ILE A 106 3.82 -39.91 -16.63
C ILE A 106 3.96 -38.44 -17.03
N LEU A 107 4.62 -38.15 -18.15
CA LEU A 107 4.85 -36.78 -18.64
C LEU A 107 3.55 -36.03 -18.95
N PHE A 108 2.54 -36.70 -19.53
CA PHE A 108 1.28 -36.07 -19.93
C PHE A 108 0.14 -36.20 -18.92
N ALA A 109 0.03 -37.34 -18.21
CA ALA A 109 -1.06 -37.59 -17.28
C ALA A 109 -0.80 -37.05 -15.87
N ALA A 110 0.48 -36.87 -15.50
CA ALA A 110 0.87 -36.38 -14.18
C ALA A 110 2.11 -35.48 -14.24
N PRO A 111 2.04 -34.34 -14.96
CA PRO A 111 3.16 -33.41 -15.05
C PRO A 111 3.63 -32.89 -13.67
N SER A 112 2.71 -32.77 -12.70
CA SER A 112 3.02 -32.37 -11.32
C SER A 112 3.93 -33.37 -10.59
N LEU A 113 3.88 -34.68 -10.91
CA LEU A 113 4.79 -35.66 -10.30
C LEU A 113 6.24 -35.40 -10.70
N ILE A 114 6.50 -34.97 -11.94
CA ILE A 114 7.85 -34.64 -12.40
C ILE A 114 8.29 -33.30 -11.84
N GLU A 115 7.40 -32.31 -11.82
CA GLU A 115 7.70 -30.96 -11.32
C GLU A 115 7.98 -30.95 -9.81
N GLU A 116 7.10 -31.54 -9.00
CA GLU A 116 7.30 -31.63 -7.54
C GLU A 116 8.51 -32.50 -7.16
N SER A 117 8.74 -33.62 -7.86
CA SER A 117 9.88 -34.51 -7.56
C SER A 117 11.22 -33.89 -7.97
N THR A 118 11.28 -33.20 -9.11
CA THR A 118 12.50 -32.53 -9.58
C THR A 118 12.81 -31.30 -8.74
N ASN A 119 11.78 -30.54 -8.35
CA ASN A 119 11.94 -29.37 -7.47
C ASN A 119 12.51 -29.78 -6.10
N ARG A 120 12.05 -30.90 -5.52
CA ARG A 120 12.60 -31.46 -4.26
C ARG A 120 14.03 -31.98 -4.39
N LEU A 121 14.41 -32.52 -5.55
CA LEU A 121 15.76 -33.05 -5.78
C LEU A 121 16.80 -31.94 -6.01
N VAL A 122 16.41 -30.86 -6.71
CA VAL A 122 17.27 -29.70 -6.98
C VAL A 122 17.42 -28.82 -5.72
N HIS A 123 16.38 -28.71 -4.90
CA HIS A 123 16.40 -27.98 -3.62
C HIS A 123 16.59 -28.91 -2.41
N TYR A 124 17.62 -29.77 -2.44
CA TYR A 124 17.94 -30.71 -1.35
C TYR A 124 18.18 -30.04 0.02
N ASN A 125 18.37 -28.73 0.05
CA ASN A 125 18.63 -27.93 1.25
C ASN A 125 17.43 -27.08 1.72
N LYS A 126 16.22 -27.28 1.16
CA LYS A 126 14.98 -26.68 1.69
C LYS A 126 14.14 -27.76 2.37
N ARG A 127 13.96 -27.64 3.70
CA ARG A 127 12.88 -28.34 4.40
C ARG A 127 11.57 -27.84 3.81
N PHE A 128 10.91 -28.67 3.02
CA PHE A 128 9.52 -28.43 2.63
C PHE A 128 8.68 -28.68 3.88
N GLU A 129 8.31 -27.61 4.57
CA GLU A 129 7.29 -27.68 5.61
C GLU A 129 5.97 -28.11 4.95
N LYS A 130 5.26 -29.04 5.60
CA LYS A 130 3.92 -29.45 5.16
C LYS A 130 3.08 -28.16 5.06
N PRO A 131 2.26 -27.97 4.00
CA PRO A 131 1.37 -26.81 3.91
C PRO A 131 0.59 -26.66 5.22
N ALA A 132 0.48 -25.42 5.69
CA ALA A 132 -0.15 -25.11 6.97
C ALA A 132 -1.56 -25.73 7.02
N PRO A 133 -1.96 -26.35 8.14
CA PRO A 133 -3.26 -27.02 8.28
C PRO A 133 -4.46 -26.07 8.19
N PHE A 134 -4.23 -24.76 8.36
CA PHE A 134 -5.21 -23.68 8.24
C PHE A 134 -4.49 -22.37 7.92
N HIS A 135 -5.27 -21.35 7.54
CA HIS A 135 -4.80 -19.98 7.34
C HIS A 135 -5.75 -18.98 8.03
N PHE A 136 -5.23 -17.80 8.33
CA PHE A 136 -5.98 -16.70 8.93
C PHE A 136 -6.51 -15.78 7.82
N ILE A 137 -7.77 -15.38 7.93
CA ILE A 137 -8.43 -14.45 7.01
C ILE A 137 -8.86 -13.22 7.81
N LEU A 138 -8.35 -12.07 7.40
CA LEU A 138 -8.72 -10.76 7.94
C LEU A 138 -9.38 -9.93 6.83
N PRO A 139 -10.32 -9.05 7.19
CA PRO A 139 -10.75 -8.00 6.28
C PRO A 139 -9.66 -6.93 6.18
N GLU A 140 -8.77 -7.04 5.19
CA GLU A 140 -7.62 -6.12 5.00
C GLU A 140 -8.06 -4.66 4.75
N ASP A 141 -9.21 -4.45 4.10
CA ASP A 141 -9.69 -3.12 3.71
C ASP A 141 -10.12 -2.22 4.89
N ASP A 142 -10.19 -2.76 6.12
CA ASP A 142 -10.79 -2.08 7.28
C ASP A 142 -9.87 -2.01 8.52
N LEU A 143 -8.55 -2.21 8.37
CA LEU A 143 -7.59 -2.09 9.48
C LEU A 143 -7.26 -0.62 9.82
N LYS A 144 -8.29 0.18 10.08
CA LYS A 144 -8.19 1.59 10.44
C LYS A 144 -8.95 1.89 11.72
N VAL A 145 -8.35 2.68 12.60
CA VAL A 145 -9.00 3.12 13.84
C VAL A 145 -8.70 4.59 14.10
N VAL A 146 -9.69 5.32 14.60
CA VAL A 146 -9.47 6.69 15.08
C VAL A 146 -8.60 6.65 16.32
N GLN A 147 -7.62 7.56 16.41
CA GLN A 147 -6.72 7.67 17.55
C GLN A 147 -7.47 7.70 18.89
N TYR A 148 -6.94 6.98 19.88
CA TYR A 148 -7.54 6.73 21.20
C TYR A 148 -8.81 5.89 21.19
N GLY A 149 -9.27 5.46 20.01
CA GLY A 149 -10.42 4.59 19.85
C GLY A 149 -10.14 3.13 20.20
N GLU A 150 -11.20 2.33 20.07
CA GLU A 150 -11.14 0.88 20.16
C GLU A 150 -11.34 0.26 18.78
N PHE A 151 -10.65 -0.83 18.51
CA PHE A 151 -10.80 -1.60 17.27
C PHE A 151 -11.08 -3.07 17.59
N PRO A 152 -12.29 -3.59 17.31
CA PRO A 152 -12.60 -5.01 17.45
C PRO A 152 -12.09 -5.78 16.23
N LEU A 153 -10.89 -6.33 16.32
CA LEU A 153 -10.33 -7.20 15.30
C LEU A 153 -11.08 -8.55 15.30
N THR A 154 -11.64 -8.92 14.16
CA THR A 154 -12.26 -10.23 13.92
C THR A 154 -11.38 -11.03 12.97
N VAL A 155 -10.98 -12.23 13.39
CA VAL A 155 -10.12 -13.15 12.65
C VAL A 155 -10.92 -14.39 12.31
N LYS A 156 -10.99 -14.72 11.03
CA LYS A 156 -11.54 -16.00 10.56
C LYS A 156 -10.42 -17.00 10.31
N VAL A 157 -10.70 -18.27 10.55
CA VAL A 157 -9.76 -19.37 10.33
C VAL A 157 -10.40 -20.40 9.42
N GLU A 158 -9.70 -20.74 8.34
CA GLU A 158 -10.15 -21.73 7.36
C GLU A 158 -9.06 -22.78 7.14
N GLY A 159 -9.44 -24.06 7.10
CA GLY A 159 -8.50 -25.17 6.93
C GLY A 159 -9.07 -26.54 7.26
N GLU A 160 -8.27 -27.58 7.03
CA GLU A 160 -8.65 -28.97 7.35
C GLU A 160 -8.67 -29.23 8.86
N VAL A 161 -7.84 -28.53 9.63
CA VAL A 161 -7.74 -28.66 11.08
C VAL A 161 -7.78 -27.28 11.71
N LEU A 162 -8.84 -26.98 12.46
CA LEU A 162 -9.01 -25.68 13.12
C LEU A 162 -8.28 -25.63 14.47
N PRO A 163 -7.68 -24.50 14.84
CA PRO A 163 -7.01 -24.33 16.11
C PRO A 163 -8.00 -24.25 17.30
N SER A 164 -7.59 -24.71 18.48
CA SER A 164 -8.34 -24.47 19.72
C SER A 164 -8.27 -23.01 20.13
N ASP A 165 -7.07 -22.44 20.01
CA ASP A 165 -6.66 -21.14 20.50
C ASP A 165 -5.86 -20.37 19.45
N VAL A 166 -6.11 -19.08 19.34
CA VAL A 166 -5.35 -18.16 18.50
C VAL A 166 -4.79 -17.07 19.39
N PHE A 167 -3.57 -16.65 19.08
CA PHE A 167 -2.87 -15.58 19.77
C PHE A 167 -2.52 -14.48 18.80
N ILE A 168 -2.41 -13.26 19.31
CA ILE A 168 -1.91 -12.09 18.61
C ILE A 168 -0.65 -11.60 19.33
N GLU A 169 0.39 -11.32 18.56
CA GLU A 169 1.58 -10.63 19.05
C GLU A 169 1.49 -9.16 18.65
N VAL A 170 1.52 -8.27 19.64
CA VAL A 170 1.46 -6.81 19.47
C VAL A 170 2.60 -6.22 20.29
N ASP A 171 3.48 -5.42 19.68
CA ASP A 171 4.66 -4.83 20.37
C ASP A 171 5.49 -5.89 21.15
N ASN A 172 5.68 -7.08 20.55
CA ASN A 172 6.34 -8.25 21.15
C ASN A 172 5.65 -8.86 22.39
N ILE A 173 4.40 -8.47 22.68
CA ILE A 173 3.60 -9.05 23.76
C ILE A 173 2.50 -9.93 23.15
N GLN A 174 2.34 -11.13 23.70
CA GLN A 174 1.40 -12.12 23.20
C GLN A 174 0.11 -12.11 24.01
N TYR A 175 -1.02 -11.98 23.32
CA TYR A 175 -2.35 -12.02 23.90
C TYR A 175 -3.16 -13.14 23.26
N ARG A 176 -3.99 -13.83 24.07
CA ARG A 176 -4.93 -14.85 23.56
C ARG A 176 -6.20 -14.17 23.05
N LEU A 177 -6.65 -14.55 21.87
CA LEU A 177 -7.92 -14.11 21.32
C LEU A 177 -9.10 -14.76 22.05
N SER A 178 -10.22 -14.04 22.12
CA SER A 178 -11.49 -14.62 22.55
C SER A 178 -12.10 -15.43 21.41
N LYS A 179 -12.40 -16.70 21.66
CA LYS A 179 -13.07 -17.58 20.70
C LYS A 179 -14.57 -17.31 20.69
N VAL A 180 -15.13 -16.98 19.53
CA VAL A 180 -16.57 -16.81 19.34
C VAL A 180 -17.22 -18.11 18.87
N ASP A 181 -16.61 -18.74 17.86
CA ASP A 181 -17.02 -20.03 17.30
C ASP A 181 -15.79 -20.82 16.79
N PRO A 182 -15.91 -22.03 16.24
CA PRO A 182 -14.77 -22.81 15.76
C PRO A 182 -13.91 -22.13 14.68
N HIS A 183 -14.47 -21.22 13.89
CA HIS A 183 -13.81 -20.51 12.79
C HIS A 183 -13.54 -19.04 13.11
N THR A 184 -14.18 -18.46 14.14
CA THR A 184 -14.08 -17.02 14.42
C THR A 184 -13.48 -16.72 15.79
N PHE A 185 -12.49 -15.83 15.79
CA PHE A 185 -11.81 -15.32 16.97
C PHE A 185 -11.80 -13.79 16.96
N THR A 186 -11.80 -13.17 18.14
CA THR A 186 -11.81 -11.71 18.27
C THR A 186 -10.76 -11.21 19.25
N TYR A 187 -10.14 -10.08 18.93
CA TYR A 187 -9.29 -9.29 19.81
C TYR A 187 -9.78 -7.85 19.84
N ARG A 188 -9.66 -7.17 20.98
CA ARG A 188 -10.01 -5.76 21.11
C ARG A 188 -8.73 -4.96 21.35
N PHE A 189 -8.35 -4.16 20.37
CA PHE A 189 -7.40 -3.08 20.62
C PHE A 189 -8.12 -1.97 21.37
N SER A 190 -7.51 -1.46 22.44
CA SER A 190 -8.05 -0.38 23.24
C SER A 190 -7.05 0.77 23.29
N ASN A 191 -7.52 2.02 23.18
CA ASN A 191 -6.71 3.22 23.28
C ASN A 191 -5.52 3.23 22.31
N VAL A 192 -5.78 2.98 21.02
CA VAL A 192 -4.72 2.88 19.99
C VAL A 192 -4.17 4.26 19.66
N GLN A 193 -2.89 4.51 19.95
CA GLN A 193 -2.29 5.85 19.84
C GLN A 193 -1.50 6.08 18.56
N LYS A 194 -0.89 5.03 18.02
CA LYS A 194 0.00 5.03 16.86
C LYS A 194 -0.25 3.76 16.04
N ASN A 195 0.19 3.76 14.78
CA ASN A 195 0.15 2.55 13.96
C ASN A 195 0.76 1.38 14.72
N THR A 196 0.05 0.26 14.73
CA THR A 196 0.40 -0.91 15.53
C THR A 196 0.59 -2.10 14.61
N GLU A 197 1.82 -2.62 14.57
CA GLU A 197 2.13 -3.86 13.87
C GLU A 197 1.70 -5.04 14.74
N PHE A 198 1.09 -6.03 14.10
CA PHE A 198 0.67 -7.26 14.77
C PHE A 198 0.73 -8.45 13.84
N LYS A 199 0.89 -9.64 14.44
CA LYS A 199 0.77 -10.91 13.73
C LYS A 199 -0.04 -11.89 14.55
N LEU A 200 -0.68 -12.83 13.87
CA LEU A 200 -1.47 -13.88 14.48
C LEU A 200 -0.70 -15.19 14.44
N PHE A 201 -0.86 -16.00 15.47
CA PHE A 201 -0.25 -17.31 15.49
C PHE A 201 -1.07 -18.32 16.30
N SER A 202 -0.92 -19.58 15.94
CA SER A 202 -1.43 -20.70 16.71
C SER A 202 -0.54 -21.92 16.52
N GLY A 203 0.12 -22.33 17.60
CA GLY A 203 1.11 -23.41 17.59
C GLY A 203 2.32 -23.06 16.73
N ARG A 204 2.39 -23.62 15.50
CA ARG A 204 3.47 -23.39 14.53
C ARG A 204 3.02 -22.63 13.28
N VAL A 205 1.74 -22.30 13.19
CA VAL A 205 1.18 -21.55 12.06
C VAL A 205 1.18 -20.08 12.46
N GLU A 206 1.82 -19.24 11.65
CA GLU A 206 1.87 -17.79 11.78
C GLU A 206 1.20 -17.15 10.57
N SER A 207 0.56 -16.00 10.76
CA SER A 207 0.06 -15.17 9.67
C SER A 207 1.17 -14.28 9.09
N ASP A 208 0.85 -13.61 7.98
CA ASP A 208 1.59 -12.42 7.57
C ASP A 208 1.54 -11.32 8.66
N GLU A 209 2.46 -10.36 8.57
CA GLU A 209 2.46 -9.18 9.43
C GLU A 209 1.43 -8.18 8.93
N TYR A 210 0.57 -7.70 9.83
CA TYR A 210 -0.45 -6.70 9.56
C TYR A 210 -0.13 -5.40 10.31
N THR A 211 -0.66 -4.29 9.80
CA THR A 211 -0.58 -2.99 10.46
C THR A 211 -1.98 -2.44 10.68
N LEU A 212 -2.33 -2.18 11.94
CA LEU A 212 -3.50 -1.37 12.27
C LEU A 212 -3.12 0.10 12.11
N GLU A 213 -3.70 0.77 11.11
CA GLU A 213 -3.47 2.19 10.84
C GLU A 213 -4.29 3.07 11.79
N VAL A 214 -3.65 4.07 12.38
CA VAL A 214 -4.31 5.05 13.24
C VAL A 214 -4.59 6.33 12.47
N LEU A 215 -5.88 6.64 12.32
CA LEU A 215 -6.35 7.92 11.83
C LEU A 215 -6.20 8.96 12.94
N LYS A 216 -5.31 9.93 12.73
CA LYS A 216 -5.01 10.95 13.75
C LYS A 216 -6.26 11.78 14.03
N LYS A 217 -6.67 11.84 15.30
CA LYS A 217 -7.84 12.63 15.69
C LYS A 217 -7.44 14.11 15.75
N PRO A 218 -8.11 15.00 14.99
CA PRO A 218 -7.86 16.43 15.08
C PRO A 218 -8.39 16.96 16.42
N ASN A 219 -7.67 17.91 17.03
CA ASN A 219 -8.02 18.46 18.33
C ASN A 219 -7.65 19.95 18.46
N ILE A 220 -8.45 20.72 19.21
CA ILE A 220 -8.10 22.08 19.65
C ILE A 220 -7.35 21.95 20.97
N SER A 221 -6.05 22.21 20.98
CA SER A 221 -5.23 22.16 22.19
C SER A 221 -5.47 23.36 23.11
N GLY A 222 -5.89 24.48 22.56
CA GLY A 222 -6.30 25.68 23.28
C GLY A 222 -6.63 26.82 22.33
N PHE A 223 -7.17 27.91 22.84
CA PHE A 223 -7.40 29.10 22.04
C PHE A 223 -7.31 30.37 22.87
N GLU A 224 -7.03 31.47 22.22
CA GLU A 224 -7.00 32.80 22.81
C GLU A 224 -8.08 33.66 22.17
N VAL A 225 -8.77 34.45 22.97
CA VAL A 225 -9.79 35.40 22.54
C VAL A 225 -9.33 36.80 22.89
N ASN A 226 -9.10 37.62 21.89
CA ASN A 226 -8.77 39.03 22.04
C ASN A 226 -10.04 39.87 21.84
N LEU A 227 -10.38 40.66 22.86
CA LEU A 227 -11.55 41.53 22.93
C LEU A 227 -11.10 42.99 22.75
N ASP A 228 -11.46 43.58 21.61
CA ASP A 228 -11.29 45.01 21.30
C ASP A 228 -12.62 45.71 21.57
N TYR A 229 -12.70 46.36 22.73
CA TYR A 229 -13.92 46.98 23.22
C TYR A 229 -14.14 48.34 22.54
N PRO A 230 -15.41 48.74 22.30
CA PRO A 230 -15.67 50.05 21.72
C PRO A 230 -15.12 51.18 22.58
N ALA A 231 -14.47 52.16 21.95
CA ALA A 231 -13.77 53.25 22.66
C ALA A 231 -14.67 54.05 23.62
N TYR A 232 -15.97 54.18 23.30
CA TYR A 232 -16.94 54.89 24.16
C TYR A 232 -17.16 54.20 25.52
N THR A 233 -16.88 52.90 25.63
CA THR A 233 -17.03 52.16 26.89
C THR A 233 -15.93 52.45 27.91
N GLY A 234 -14.82 53.08 27.48
CA GLY A 234 -13.64 53.32 28.33
C GLY A 234 -12.92 52.06 28.81
N ARG A 235 -13.32 50.87 28.35
CA ARG A 235 -12.68 49.59 28.72
C ARG A 235 -11.40 49.40 27.91
N LYS A 236 -10.40 48.78 28.54
CA LYS A 236 -9.16 48.38 27.86
C LYS A 236 -9.35 47.01 27.23
N ASP A 237 -8.67 46.80 26.11
CA ASP A 237 -8.62 45.50 25.43
C ASP A 237 -8.17 44.39 26.39
N GLU A 238 -8.76 43.21 26.21
CA GLU A 238 -8.60 42.07 27.09
C GLU A 238 -8.30 40.81 26.28
N ALA A 239 -7.39 39.98 26.78
CA ALA A 239 -7.06 38.69 26.19
C ALA A 239 -7.45 37.57 27.16
N LEU A 240 -8.31 36.66 26.70
CA LEU A 240 -8.81 35.52 27.48
C LEU A 240 -8.26 34.22 26.90
N GLN A 241 -7.79 33.31 27.76
CA GLN A 241 -7.26 32.02 27.34
C GLN A 241 -8.25 30.89 27.63
N SER A 242 -8.60 30.13 26.61
CA SER A 242 -9.48 28.97 26.65
C SER A 242 -10.87 29.24 27.25
N ILE A 243 -11.35 30.49 27.17
CA ILE A 243 -12.69 30.90 27.55
C ILE A 243 -13.53 31.04 26.29
N GLY A 244 -14.50 30.14 26.10
CA GLY A 244 -15.38 30.15 24.94
C GLY A 244 -16.72 30.83 25.16
N ASP A 245 -17.26 30.78 26.38
CA ASP A 245 -18.45 31.55 26.72
C ASP A 245 -18.08 32.99 27.04
N LEU A 246 -18.65 33.94 26.31
CA LEU A 246 -18.26 35.34 26.35
C LEU A 246 -19.47 36.23 26.63
N VAL A 247 -19.27 37.30 27.41
CA VAL A 247 -20.25 38.37 27.57
C VAL A 247 -19.57 39.71 27.32
N VAL A 248 -19.99 40.42 26.28
CA VAL A 248 -19.32 41.63 25.79
C VAL A 248 -20.31 42.77 25.48
N PRO A 249 -19.91 44.05 25.61
CA PRO A 249 -20.72 45.16 25.09
C PRO A 249 -20.97 45.04 23.58
N ALA A 250 -22.14 45.49 23.13
CA ALA A 250 -22.44 45.55 21.69
C ALA A 250 -21.37 46.36 20.93
N GLY A 251 -20.98 45.90 19.75
CA GLY A 251 -19.94 46.52 18.93
C GLY A 251 -18.51 46.05 19.21
N THR A 252 -18.29 45.25 20.27
CA THR A 252 -16.97 44.65 20.56
C THR A 252 -16.49 43.81 19.39
N LYS A 253 -15.22 43.99 19.00
CA LYS A 253 -14.57 43.17 17.99
C LYS A 253 -13.83 42.03 18.68
N VAL A 254 -14.24 40.80 18.38
CA VAL A 254 -13.69 39.59 18.98
C VAL A 254 -12.80 38.90 17.95
N THR A 255 -11.57 38.56 18.35
CA THR A 255 -10.62 37.82 17.51
C THR A 255 -10.20 36.55 18.24
N TRP A 256 -10.55 35.40 17.67
CA TRP A 256 -10.15 34.10 18.16
C TRP A 256 -8.86 33.65 17.46
N THR A 257 -7.97 33.05 18.24
CA THR A 257 -6.76 32.38 17.75
C THR A 257 -6.73 30.96 18.30
N PHE A 258 -6.93 29.97 17.45
CA PHE A 258 -6.99 28.56 17.84
C PHE A 258 -5.64 27.89 17.64
N SER A 259 -5.17 27.17 18.66
CA SER A 259 -4.06 26.22 18.59
C SER A 259 -4.62 24.82 18.38
N VAL A 260 -4.12 24.11 17.36
CA VAL A 260 -4.63 22.79 17.00
C VAL A 260 -3.53 21.74 16.84
N GLU A 261 -3.95 20.48 16.95
CA GLU A 261 -3.15 19.30 16.67
C GLU A 261 -3.87 18.43 15.64
N ASN A 262 -3.13 17.94 14.63
CA ASN A 262 -3.60 17.05 13.58
C ASN A 262 -4.84 17.57 12.83
N ALA A 263 -5.02 18.88 12.71
CA ALA A 263 -6.17 19.51 12.05
C ALA A 263 -5.74 20.37 10.86
N ASP A 264 -6.48 20.23 9.78
CA ASP A 264 -6.24 20.96 8.53
C ASP A 264 -7.22 22.11 8.33
N GLU A 265 -8.40 22.00 8.95
CA GLU A 265 -9.50 22.95 8.79
C GLU A 265 -10.25 23.18 10.11
N ILE A 266 -10.69 24.42 10.30
CA ILE A 266 -11.61 24.82 11.37
C ILE A 266 -12.70 25.67 10.73
N ASP A 267 -13.94 25.32 11.00
CA ASP A 267 -15.09 26.16 10.67
C ASP A 267 -15.71 26.72 11.94
N ILE A 268 -16.19 27.95 11.87
CA ILE A 268 -17.07 28.52 12.89
C ILE A 268 -18.46 28.74 12.30
N ARG A 269 -19.49 28.27 12.98
CA ARG A 269 -20.89 28.51 12.59
C ARG A 269 -21.60 29.28 13.67
N PHE A 270 -22.09 30.45 13.32
CA PHE A 270 -22.99 31.24 14.14
C PHE A 270 -24.44 30.81 13.87
N LEU A 271 -25.20 30.49 14.92
CA LEU A 271 -26.55 29.96 14.77
C LEU A 271 -27.49 30.99 14.14
N GLY A 272 -27.30 32.29 14.44
CA GLY A 272 -28.08 33.37 13.86
C GLY A 272 -27.91 33.55 12.34
N GLU A 273 -26.79 33.12 11.77
CA GLU A 273 -26.45 33.31 10.35
C GLU A 273 -26.58 32.02 9.51
N GLY A 274 -26.56 30.85 10.16
CA GLY A 274 -26.81 29.54 9.53
C GLY A 274 -25.67 29.01 8.65
N ALA A 275 -24.83 29.87 8.07
CA ALA A 275 -23.66 29.51 7.30
C ALA A 275 -22.42 29.23 8.18
N LYS A 276 -21.52 28.37 7.67
CA LYS A 276 -20.17 28.22 8.23
C LYS A 276 -19.31 29.34 7.66
N ASP A 277 -18.60 30.04 8.53
CA ASP A 277 -17.51 30.91 8.14
C ASP A 277 -16.19 30.15 8.23
N GLU A 278 -15.39 30.28 7.18
CA GLU A 278 -14.05 29.68 7.12
C GLU A 278 -13.10 30.46 8.03
N VAL A 279 -12.39 29.73 8.90
CA VAL A 279 -11.37 30.30 9.77
C VAL A 279 -10.04 30.37 9.01
N LYS A 280 -9.39 31.53 9.04
CA LYS A 280 -8.14 31.73 8.30
C LYS A 280 -6.99 30.98 8.97
N ARG A 281 -6.26 30.16 8.20
CA ARG A 281 -5.01 29.53 8.65
C ARG A 281 -3.88 30.57 8.74
N LEU A 282 -3.23 30.67 9.90
CA LEU A 282 -2.03 31.49 10.12
C LEU A 282 -0.75 30.69 9.98
N SER A 283 -0.74 29.44 10.46
CA SER A 283 0.36 28.49 10.35
C SER A 283 -0.17 27.05 10.44
N ASP A 284 0.72 26.06 10.38
CA ASP A 284 0.34 24.64 10.48
C ASP A 284 -0.48 24.30 11.74
N LYS A 285 -0.29 25.05 12.83
CA LYS A 285 -0.95 24.81 14.12
C LYS A 285 -1.84 25.96 14.60
N LEU A 286 -1.92 27.07 13.86
CA LEU A 286 -2.63 28.27 14.28
C LEU A 286 -3.65 28.72 13.26
N PHE A 287 -4.85 29.02 13.75
CA PHE A 287 -5.98 29.52 12.97
C PHE A 287 -6.55 30.76 13.62
N THR A 288 -7.08 31.70 12.84
CA THR A 288 -7.68 32.93 13.35
C THR A 288 -8.98 33.30 12.67
N TYR A 289 -9.90 33.85 13.45
CA TYR A 289 -11.16 34.38 12.98
C TYR A 289 -11.49 35.66 13.75
N SER A 290 -12.09 36.65 13.09
CA SER A 290 -12.44 37.92 13.71
C SER A 290 -13.83 38.37 13.30
N LYS A 291 -14.65 38.75 14.27
CA LYS A 291 -16.04 39.18 14.05
C LYS A 291 -16.41 40.31 15.02
N ARG A 292 -17.19 41.26 14.54
CA ARG A 292 -17.83 42.28 15.40
C ARG A 292 -19.18 41.75 15.89
N ILE A 293 -19.39 41.85 17.19
CA ILE A 293 -20.55 41.25 17.87
C ILE A 293 -21.58 42.34 18.14
N LEU A 294 -22.83 42.13 17.71
CA LEU A 294 -23.92 43.10 17.83
C LEU A 294 -25.14 42.57 18.59
N SER A 295 -25.33 41.26 18.61
CA SER A 295 -26.45 40.59 19.26
C SER A 295 -26.01 39.28 19.89
N ASN A 296 -26.82 38.77 20.81
CA ASN A 296 -26.62 37.44 21.40
C ASN A 296 -26.57 36.38 20.30
N ASP A 297 -25.66 35.42 20.43
CA ASP A 297 -25.58 34.29 19.51
C ASP A 297 -24.99 33.05 20.21
N THR A 298 -25.08 31.93 19.54
CA THR A 298 -24.40 30.68 19.89
C THR A 298 -23.55 30.28 18.70
N TYR A 299 -22.27 30.01 18.94
CA TYR A 299 -21.37 29.59 17.88
C TYR A 299 -20.86 28.17 18.13
N ARG A 300 -20.69 27.43 17.04
CA ARG A 300 -20.13 26.07 17.04
C ARG A 300 -18.85 26.04 16.24
N LEU A 301 -17.79 25.56 16.85
CA LEU A 301 -16.53 25.25 16.20
C LEU A 301 -16.60 23.82 15.66
N PHE A 302 -16.22 23.62 14.42
CA PHE A 302 -16.03 22.31 13.81
C PHE A 302 -14.56 22.16 13.47
N ILE A 303 -14.00 20.99 13.76
CA ILE A 303 -12.60 20.69 13.47
C ILE A 303 -12.50 19.45 12.60
N SER A 304 -11.62 19.51 11.61
CA SER A 304 -11.41 18.44 10.63
C SER A 304 -9.97 18.32 10.16
N ASN A 305 -9.64 17.16 9.59
CA ASN A 305 -8.46 16.92 8.79
C ASN A 305 -8.84 16.11 7.54
N GLU A 306 -7.90 15.92 6.63
CA GLU A 306 -8.16 15.20 5.37
C GLU A 306 -8.74 13.79 5.56
N GLN A 307 -8.35 13.10 6.64
CA GLN A 307 -8.79 11.73 6.92
C GLN A 307 -10.12 11.65 7.70
N LEU A 308 -10.44 12.67 8.49
CA LEU A 308 -11.59 12.74 9.38
C LEU A 308 -12.32 14.08 9.19
N PRO A 309 -13.24 14.16 8.20
CA PRO A 309 -14.10 15.32 8.03
C PRO A 309 -15.12 15.41 9.17
N ASN A 310 -15.36 16.62 9.69
CA ASN A 310 -16.25 16.88 10.84
C ASN A 310 -15.96 15.97 12.06
N ALA A 311 -14.69 15.80 12.39
CA ALA A 311 -14.24 14.87 13.41
C ALA A 311 -14.78 15.20 14.82
N ASP A 312 -14.87 16.49 15.16
CA ASP A 312 -15.38 16.94 16.45
C ASP A 312 -16.04 18.32 16.33
N SER A 313 -16.83 18.69 17.34
CA SER A 313 -17.40 20.03 17.43
C SER A 313 -17.64 20.47 18.86
N VAL A 314 -17.43 21.77 19.12
CA VAL A 314 -17.65 22.38 20.43
C VAL A 314 -18.56 23.59 20.28
N THR A 315 -19.53 23.74 21.17
CA THR A 315 -20.52 24.83 21.14
C THR A 315 -20.30 25.77 22.32
N TYR A 316 -20.36 27.08 22.05
CA TYR A 316 -20.19 28.15 23.02
C TYR A 316 -21.26 29.23 22.84
N THR A 317 -21.44 30.02 23.90
CA THR A 317 -22.44 31.08 23.96
C THR A 317 -21.80 32.46 23.97
N LEU A 318 -22.46 33.40 23.30
CA LEU A 318 -22.03 34.78 23.19
C LEU A 318 -23.16 35.70 23.65
N GLY A 319 -22.98 36.28 24.84
CA GLY A 319 -23.86 37.28 25.41
C GLY A 319 -23.43 38.69 25.02
N VAL A 320 -24.41 39.54 24.74
CA VAL A 320 -24.23 40.94 24.41
C VAL A 320 -24.95 41.82 25.42
N ILE A 321 -24.23 42.79 25.96
CA ILE A 321 -24.80 43.88 26.75
C ILE A 321 -25.15 45.00 25.77
N PRO A 322 -26.44 45.26 25.52
CA PRO A 322 -26.86 46.31 24.58
C PRO A 322 -26.55 47.69 25.16
N ASP A 323 -26.20 48.62 24.26
CA ASP A 323 -26.02 50.04 24.56
C ASP A 323 -27.38 50.73 24.74
N GLN A 324 -27.55 51.50 25.82
CA GLN A 324 -28.81 52.19 26.09
C GLN A 324 -28.76 53.62 25.51
N TYR A 325 -29.91 54.13 25.08
CA TYR A 325 -29.99 55.52 24.66
C TYR A 325 -29.96 56.45 25.88
N PRO A 326 -29.31 57.64 25.78
CA PRO A 326 -29.34 58.62 26.83
C PRO A 326 -30.77 59.09 27.09
N VAL A 327 -31.11 59.25 28.37
CA VAL A 327 -32.42 59.72 28.82
C VAL A 327 -32.27 61.12 29.40
N ILE A 328 -33.18 62.03 29.03
CA ILE A 328 -33.28 63.36 29.61
C ILE A 328 -34.69 63.57 30.16
N GLU A 329 -34.75 63.99 31.42
CA GLU A 329 -35.96 64.46 32.07
C GLU A 329 -35.81 65.96 32.30
N VAL A 330 -36.82 66.75 31.93
CA VAL A 330 -36.78 68.19 32.06
C VAL A 330 -38.14 68.73 32.49
N GLU A 331 -38.13 69.50 33.56
CA GLU A 331 -39.28 70.22 34.07
C GLU A 331 -39.14 71.71 33.77
N LYS A 332 -40.24 72.31 33.34
CA LYS A 332 -40.33 73.74 33.06
C LYS A 332 -40.93 74.45 34.26
N PHE A 333 -40.18 75.38 34.82
CA PHE A 333 -40.65 76.29 35.86
C PHE A 333 -40.87 77.69 35.26
N VAL A 334 -42.03 78.27 35.56
CA VAL A 334 -42.39 79.63 35.17
C VAL A 334 -42.47 80.47 36.43
N ASP A 335 -41.76 81.61 36.44
CA ASP A 335 -41.91 82.58 37.53
C ASP A 335 -43.30 83.22 37.43
N SER A 336 -44.08 83.16 38.51
CA SER A 336 -45.43 83.72 38.56
C SER A 336 -45.46 85.24 38.48
N THR A 337 -44.32 85.91 38.73
CA THR A 337 -44.18 87.37 38.62
C THR A 337 -43.59 87.86 37.30
N ASP A 338 -42.88 87.00 36.55
CA ASP A 338 -42.39 87.29 35.20
C ASP A 338 -42.55 86.11 34.24
N ASN A 339 -43.65 86.13 33.48
CA ASN A 339 -43.98 85.11 32.48
C ASN A 339 -43.01 85.05 31.28
N LYS A 340 -42.04 85.96 31.18
CA LYS A 340 -40.99 85.92 30.15
C LYS A 340 -39.77 85.10 30.59
N LEU A 341 -39.67 84.79 31.89
CA LEU A 341 -38.56 84.03 32.44
C LEU A 341 -38.97 82.56 32.59
N LEU A 342 -38.30 81.70 31.83
CA LEU A 342 -38.56 80.25 31.80
C LEU A 342 -37.31 79.53 32.28
N TYR A 343 -37.45 78.74 33.34
CA TYR A 343 -36.40 77.85 33.81
C TYR A 343 -36.69 76.43 33.34
N PHE A 344 -35.64 75.73 32.93
CA PHE A 344 -35.67 74.31 32.60
C PHE A 344 -34.68 73.62 33.52
N VAL A 345 -35.18 72.73 34.36
CA VAL A 345 -34.37 72.00 35.34
C VAL A 345 -34.69 70.53 35.19
N GLY A 346 -33.68 69.68 35.29
CA GLY A 346 -33.86 68.24 35.27
C GLY A 346 -32.53 67.53 35.15
N ASP A 347 -32.61 66.23 34.89
CA ASP A 347 -31.49 65.31 34.91
C ASP A 347 -31.31 64.65 33.55
N ALA A 348 -30.06 64.38 33.19
CA ALA A 348 -29.72 63.61 32.02
C ALA A 348 -28.80 62.45 32.44
N ALA A 349 -29.10 61.25 31.97
CA ALA A 349 -28.40 60.03 32.35
C ALA A 349 -28.09 59.17 31.12
N ASP A 350 -26.96 58.48 31.18
CA ASP A 350 -26.46 57.55 30.17
C ASP A 350 -25.56 56.52 30.88
N ASP A 351 -25.48 55.30 30.37
CA ASP A 351 -24.70 54.20 30.94
C ASP A 351 -23.19 54.32 30.68
N TYR A 352 -22.79 55.02 29.61
CA TYR A 352 -21.39 55.31 29.28
C TYR A 352 -21.02 56.80 29.38
N GLY A 353 -21.99 57.64 29.70
CA GLY A 353 -21.82 59.05 30.02
C GLY A 353 -22.16 59.99 28.87
N LEU A 354 -22.45 61.24 29.23
CA LEU A 354 -22.89 62.26 28.28
C LEU A 354 -21.72 63.11 27.78
N ILE A 355 -21.55 63.19 26.45
CA ILE A 355 -20.49 64.00 25.83
C ILE A 355 -20.91 65.46 25.67
N SER A 356 -22.19 65.70 25.34
CA SER A 356 -22.70 67.05 25.11
C SER A 356 -24.19 67.14 25.40
N LEU A 357 -24.62 68.24 26.03
CA LEU A 357 -26.02 68.61 26.18
C LEU A 357 -26.22 69.98 25.52
N SER A 358 -27.21 70.10 24.63
CA SER A 358 -27.54 71.36 23.97
C SER A 358 -29.01 71.73 24.14
N PHE A 359 -29.26 72.98 24.51
CA PHE A 359 -30.61 73.52 24.61
C PHE A 359 -30.93 74.30 23.33
N ASN A 360 -31.79 73.73 22.48
CA ASN A 360 -32.18 74.32 21.21
C ASN A 360 -33.64 74.81 21.30
N TYR A 361 -33.89 76.08 21.00
CA TYR A 361 -35.23 76.66 21.02
C TYR A 361 -35.52 77.43 19.73
N ARG A 362 -36.81 77.51 19.38
CA ARG A 362 -37.32 78.34 18.27
C ARG A 362 -38.43 79.24 18.78
N LEU A 363 -38.31 80.53 18.55
CA LEU A 363 -39.35 81.50 18.90
C LEU A 363 -40.38 81.56 17.77
N ARG A 364 -41.61 81.12 18.04
CA ARG A 364 -42.73 81.27 17.11
C ARG A 364 -43.53 82.51 17.47
N ARG A 365 -43.66 83.45 16.53
CA ARG A 365 -44.50 84.66 16.67
C ARG A 365 -45.61 84.63 15.62
N ASN A 366 -46.86 84.55 16.05
CA ASN A 366 -48.05 84.61 15.19
C ASN A 366 -48.02 83.71 13.93
N GLY A 367 -47.73 82.42 14.07
CA GLY A 367 -47.99 81.44 12.99
C GLY A 367 -47.07 81.48 11.77
N GLN A 368 -45.97 82.24 11.79
CA GLN A 368 -44.88 82.09 10.81
C GLN A 368 -43.60 81.69 11.54
N ASP A 369 -42.96 80.63 11.04
CA ASP A 369 -41.68 80.11 11.56
C ASP A 369 -40.56 81.12 11.26
N GLY A 370 -39.81 81.50 12.30
CA GLY A 370 -38.59 82.30 12.24
C GLY A 370 -37.39 81.49 12.69
#